data_AF-A0A662HVN2-F1
#
_entry.id   AF-A0A662HVN2-F1
#
_cell.length_a   1.000
_cell.length_b   1.000
_cell.length_c   1.000
_cell.angle_alpha   90.00
_cell.angle_beta   90.00
_cell.angle_gamma   90.00
#
_symmetry.space_group_name_H-M   'P 1'
#
loop_
_entity.id
_entity.type
_entity.pdbx_description
1 polymer ?
#
loop_
_entity_poly.entity_id
_entity_poly.type
_entity_poly.pdbx_seq_one_letter_code
_entity_poly.pdbx_strand_id
1 'polypeptide(L)'
;MTLELELARVLAREVSYRSRRSFGKRGVFGFMLGEYKPSAVRANLVGAAVFTLISLLISAVLLIAPPSAAELLFSGIYSGLMIMGLFIVLLTSIGFTSVYVGERLVDLLVMFPLDERTIAEAYLLSLFLYWGGASVLFIYIPPLIAAAFKAVDPVLLIAALLASIILIVFGYALGLGLGTYAQLVRKRSILRGLATLAWLIVFVAFYSAGQLISYVSEVMSLAELSVAAYIPFIGMLFIKNNPQGAFFSAVLSVALLGISYRFAVSRLGVLTGRVQAGVLKVRAPVLTKLRVVKERYAEISVESSIKGFISKDIKLLLREPRRLASILYFVVFPFIAFLPELTTRNPSLTSGIWLAIFLGVCGLAGGIIGLTSETLYYIEGEGAKVLYYLPITRRKLALAKAGSIFPIATIAAFALAILVS
;
A
#
# COMPACT_ATOMS: atom_id res chain seq x y z
N MET A 1 -0.86 -1.72 33.69
CA MET A 1 -0.67 -1.94 32.24
C MET A 1 0.43 -2.98 32.11
N THR A 2 0.31 -3.98 31.24
CA THR A 2 1.36 -5.03 31.14
C THR A 2 2.60 -4.47 30.46
N LEU A 3 3.76 -5.09 30.69
CA LEU A 3 5.05 -4.68 30.12
C LEU A 3 4.99 -4.64 28.58
N GLU A 4 4.30 -5.60 27.97
CA GLU A 4 4.16 -5.72 26.50
C GLU A 4 3.37 -4.54 25.92
N LEU A 5 2.34 -4.08 26.63
CA LEU A 5 1.52 -2.94 26.20
C LEU A 5 2.30 -1.62 26.30
N GLU A 6 3.10 -1.46 27.35
CA GLU A 6 4.01 -0.31 27.50
C GLU A 6 5.06 -0.30 26.39
N LEU A 7 5.71 -1.44 26.17
CA LEU A 7 6.71 -1.60 25.13
C LEU A 7 6.12 -1.37 23.74
N ALA A 8 4.93 -1.92 23.45
CA ALA A 8 4.22 -1.72 22.20
C ALA A 8 3.90 -0.24 21.94
N ARG A 9 3.48 0.48 22.98
CA ARG A 9 3.19 1.92 22.89
C ARG A 9 4.44 2.73 22.58
N VAL A 10 5.55 2.44 23.26
CA VAL A 10 6.85 3.10 23.04
C VAL A 10 7.38 2.79 21.64
N LEU A 11 7.30 1.52 21.22
CA LEU A 11 7.71 1.09 19.89
C LEU A 11 6.91 1.77 18.79
N ALA A 12 5.59 1.79 18.89
CA ALA A 12 4.75 2.47 17.91
C ALA A 12 5.09 3.97 17.83
N ARG A 13 5.33 4.62 18.97
CA ARG A 13 5.75 6.03 19.01
C ARG A 13 7.06 6.24 18.28
N GLU A 14 8.05 5.38 18.50
CA GLU A 14 9.36 5.50 17.88
C GLU A 14 9.32 5.19 16.38
N VAL A 15 8.56 4.17 15.97
CA VAL A 15 8.29 3.88 14.56
C VAL A 15 7.59 5.08 13.91
N SER A 16 6.60 5.70 14.54
CA SER A 16 5.91 6.88 14.02
C SER A 16 6.86 8.09 13.92
N TYR A 17 7.70 8.31 14.94
CA TYR A 17 8.68 9.38 14.94
C TYR A 17 9.69 9.23 13.80
N ARG A 18 10.28 8.03 13.63
CA ARG A 18 11.27 7.76 12.57
C ARG A 18 10.64 7.72 11.18
N SER A 19 9.42 7.20 11.07
CA SER A 19 8.65 7.30 9.84
C SER A 19 8.44 8.76 9.43
N ARG A 20 8.04 9.64 10.35
CA ARG A 20 7.90 11.09 10.08
C ARG A 20 9.22 11.77 9.73
N ARG A 21 10.31 11.38 10.40
CA ARG A 21 11.66 11.89 10.12
C ARG A 21 12.14 11.52 8.72
N SER A 22 11.92 10.26 8.32
CA SER A 22 12.35 9.72 7.03
C SER A 22 11.41 10.09 5.87
N PHE A 23 10.10 10.25 6.12
CA PHE A 23 9.09 10.42 5.06
C PHE A 23 8.37 11.78 5.06
N GLY A 24 8.58 12.63 6.07
CA GLY A 24 7.95 13.95 6.22
C GLY A 24 6.60 13.94 6.94
N LYS A 25 6.08 15.13 7.27
CA LYS A 25 4.79 15.32 7.96
C LYS A 25 3.55 15.20 7.05
N ARG A 26 3.73 15.33 5.73
CA ARG A 26 2.62 15.41 4.75
C ARG A 26 2.70 14.26 3.77
N GLY A 27 1.82 13.30 3.97
CA GLY A 27 1.52 12.18 3.08
C GLY A 27 0.20 11.55 3.54
N VAL A 28 -0.42 10.68 2.74
CA VAL A 28 -1.69 10.01 3.09
C VAL A 28 -1.62 9.31 4.46
N PHE A 29 -0.42 8.90 4.88
CA PHE A 29 -0.16 8.29 6.18
C PHE A 29 0.19 9.31 7.26
N GLY A 30 0.57 10.56 6.93
CA GLY A 30 0.77 11.64 7.90
C GLY A 30 -0.50 12.03 8.65
N PHE A 31 -1.67 11.85 8.03
CA PHE A 31 -2.98 12.00 8.67
C PHE A 31 -3.33 10.84 9.61
N MET A 32 -2.84 9.62 9.35
CA MET A 32 -3.07 8.43 10.21
C MET A 32 -1.95 8.19 11.23
N LEU A 33 -0.75 8.74 11.01
CA LEU A 33 0.40 8.61 11.90
C LEU A 33 0.20 9.55 13.08
N GLY A 34 -0.12 8.96 14.23
CA GLY A 34 -0.54 9.62 15.44
C GLY A 34 0.46 10.60 16.06
N GLU A 35 -0.10 11.44 16.94
CA GLU A 35 0.60 12.38 17.81
C GLU A 35 1.72 11.73 18.64
N TYR A 36 2.52 12.56 19.30
CA TYR A 36 3.63 12.18 20.20
C TYR A 36 3.20 11.22 21.34
N LYS A 37 1.90 10.98 21.53
CA LYS A 37 1.32 10.01 22.48
C LYS A 37 0.36 9.06 21.74
N PRO A 38 0.81 7.89 21.26
CA PRO A 38 -0.09 6.93 20.65
C PRO A 38 -1.11 6.43 21.68
N SER A 39 -2.39 6.44 21.29
CA SER A 39 -3.51 5.84 22.01
C SER A 39 -4.14 4.81 21.08
N ALA A 40 -4.45 3.63 21.60
CA ALA A 40 -5.00 2.53 20.78
C ALA A 40 -6.30 2.94 20.09
N VAL A 41 -7.16 3.67 20.80
CA VAL A 41 -8.43 4.18 20.25
C VAL A 41 -8.15 5.23 19.16
N ARG A 42 -7.35 6.26 19.46
CA ARG A 42 -7.09 7.34 18.49
C ARG A 42 -6.37 6.85 17.23
N ALA A 43 -5.45 5.90 17.38
CA ALA A 43 -4.70 5.33 16.26
C ALA A 43 -5.60 4.56 15.27
N ASN A 44 -6.71 3.99 15.76
CA ASN A 44 -7.64 3.24 14.94
C ASN A 44 -8.90 4.02 14.56
N LEU A 45 -9.31 5.05 15.33
CA LEU A 45 -10.58 5.74 15.15
C LEU A 45 -10.69 6.41 13.77
N VAL A 46 -9.63 7.11 13.33
CA VAL A 46 -9.64 7.79 12.03
C VAL A 46 -9.70 6.78 10.89
N GLY A 47 -8.86 5.73 10.96
CA GLY A 47 -8.88 4.64 9.98
C GLY A 47 -10.24 3.94 9.95
N ALA A 48 -10.81 3.66 11.12
CA ALA A 48 -12.12 3.01 11.24
C ALA A 48 -13.22 3.87 10.63
N ALA A 49 -13.26 5.18 10.95
CA ALA A 49 -14.22 6.11 10.36
C ALA A 49 -14.09 6.18 8.82
N VAL A 50 -12.86 6.26 8.29
CA VAL A 50 -12.61 6.29 6.85
C VAL A 50 -13.02 4.98 6.18
N PHE A 51 -12.62 3.82 6.73
CA PHE A 51 -12.94 2.52 6.14
C PHE A 51 -14.43 2.20 6.26
N THR A 52 -15.08 2.56 7.36
CA THR A 52 -16.54 2.50 7.49
C THR A 52 -17.22 3.39 6.46
N LEU A 53 -16.76 4.63 6.25
CA LEU A 53 -17.34 5.53 5.26
C LEU A 53 -17.19 4.98 3.83
N ILE A 54 -15.99 4.56 3.45
CA ILE A 54 -15.74 3.95 2.13
C ILE A 54 -16.61 2.71 1.93
N SER A 55 -16.65 1.84 2.95
CA SER A 55 -17.43 0.61 2.92
C SER A 55 -18.94 0.89 2.83
N LEU A 56 -19.45 1.90 3.54
CA LEU A 56 -20.84 2.35 3.45
C LEU A 56 -21.17 2.89 2.06
N LEU A 57 -20.31 3.73 1.46
CA LEU A 57 -20.54 4.29 0.12
C LEU A 57 -20.65 3.18 -0.94
N ILE A 58 -19.80 2.16 -0.85
CA ILE A 58 -19.82 1.02 -1.78
C ILE A 58 -21.04 0.12 -1.48
N SER A 59 -21.35 -0.12 -0.21
CA SER A 59 -22.43 -1.03 0.21
C SER A 59 -23.83 -0.40 0.14
N ALA A 60 -23.94 0.92 -0.06
CA ALA A 60 -25.23 1.62 -0.16
C ALA A 60 -26.10 1.08 -1.30
N VAL A 61 -25.47 0.63 -2.39
CA VAL A 61 -26.16 -0.01 -3.53
C VAL A 61 -26.95 -1.24 -3.07
N LEU A 62 -26.42 -2.02 -2.11
CA LEU A 62 -27.08 -3.20 -1.57
C LEU A 62 -28.39 -2.86 -0.83
N LEU A 63 -28.48 -1.69 -0.20
CA LEU A 63 -29.67 -1.26 0.54
C LEU A 63 -30.84 -0.91 -0.41
N ILE A 64 -30.55 -0.48 -1.63
CA ILE A 64 -31.55 -0.07 -2.62
C ILE A 64 -31.89 -1.24 -3.56
N ALA A 65 -31.02 -2.24 -3.67
CA ALA A 65 -31.21 -3.40 -4.53
C ALA A 65 -32.49 -4.22 -4.21
N PRO A 66 -33.13 -4.81 -5.24
CA PRO A 66 -34.23 -5.75 -5.04
C PRO A 66 -33.73 -7.02 -4.33
N PRO A 67 -34.55 -7.67 -3.47
CA PRO A 67 -34.13 -8.86 -2.72
C PRO A 67 -33.61 -10.00 -3.60
N SER A 68 -34.16 -10.15 -4.81
CA SER A 68 -33.74 -11.16 -5.79
C SER A 68 -32.29 -11.01 -6.28
N ALA A 69 -31.72 -9.80 -6.21
CA ALA A 69 -30.34 -9.51 -6.62
C ALA A 69 -29.38 -9.36 -5.43
N ALA A 70 -29.89 -9.39 -4.19
CA ALA A 70 -29.13 -9.02 -3.00
C ALA A 70 -27.92 -9.94 -2.75
N GLU A 71 -28.07 -11.25 -2.91
CA GLU A 71 -26.97 -12.21 -2.68
C GLU A 71 -25.84 -12.02 -3.70
N LEU A 72 -26.18 -11.88 -4.98
CA LEU A 72 -25.22 -11.69 -6.06
C LEU A 72 -24.44 -10.37 -5.89
N LEU A 73 -25.17 -9.29 -5.62
CA LEU A 73 -24.57 -7.97 -5.39
C LEU A 73 -23.71 -7.96 -4.13
N PHE A 74 -24.15 -8.63 -3.06
CA PHE A 74 -23.34 -8.78 -1.85
C PHE A 74 -22.03 -9.51 -2.15
N SER A 75 -22.05 -10.66 -2.82
CA SER A 75 -20.84 -11.41 -3.15
C SER A 75 -19.88 -10.59 -4.02
N GLY A 76 -20.38 -9.83 -5.00
CA GLY A 76 -19.56 -8.93 -5.82
C GLY A 76 -18.93 -7.78 -5.02
N ILE A 77 -19.74 -7.03 -4.28
CA ILE A 77 -19.30 -5.90 -3.44
C ILE A 77 -18.28 -6.39 -2.40
N TYR A 78 -18.61 -7.46 -1.68
CA TYR A 78 -17.78 -7.98 -0.61
C TYR A 78 -16.44 -8.54 -1.15
N SER A 79 -16.43 -9.16 -2.34
CA SER A 79 -15.19 -9.56 -3.02
C SER A 79 -14.26 -8.38 -3.30
N GLY A 80 -14.81 -7.26 -3.81
CA GLY A 80 -14.05 -6.04 -4.04
C GLY A 80 -13.48 -5.45 -2.75
N LEU A 81 -14.30 -5.42 -1.68
CA LEU A 81 -13.86 -4.98 -0.36
C LEU A 81 -12.82 -5.91 0.27
N MET A 82 -12.88 -7.23 0.02
CA MET A 82 -11.86 -8.20 0.42
C MET A 82 -10.51 -7.90 -0.22
N ILE A 83 -10.48 -7.68 -1.53
CA ILE A 83 -9.27 -7.30 -2.26
C ILE A 83 -8.71 -5.99 -1.70
N MET A 84 -9.55 -4.97 -1.51
CA MET A 84 -9.14 -3.69 -0.92
C MET A 84 -8.56 -3.87 0.49
N GLY A 85 -9.23 -4.63 1.36
CA GLY A 85 -8.77 -4.87 2.71
C GLY A 85 -7.45 -5.64 2.77
N LEU A 86 -7.25 -6.65 1.91
CA LEU A 86 -5.96 -7.33 1.76
C LEU A 86 -4.84 -6.34 1.46
N PHE A 87 -5.07 -5.43 0.51
CA PHE A 87 -4.09 -4.41 0.18
C PHE A 87 -3.79 -3.50 1.37
N ILE A 88 -4.81 -2.92 1.99
CA ILE A 88 -4.61 -2.03 3.15
C ILE A 88 -3.83 -2.73 4.26
N VAL A 89 -4.16 -3.99 4.57
CA VAL A 89 -3.42 -4.81 5.55
C VAL A 89 -1.96 -4.96 5.14
N LEU A 90 -1.68 -5.32 3.89
CA LEU A 90 -0.31 -5.47 3.38
C LEU A 90 0.47 -4.15 3.48
N LEU A 91 -0.14 -3.03 3.09
CA LEU A 91 0.52 -1.72 3.16
C LEU A 91 0.84 -1.31 4.60
N THR A 92 -0.10 -1.57 5.50
CA THR A 92 0.02 -1.22 6.91
C THR A 92 1.13 -2.03 7.58
N SER A 93 1.12 -3.35 7.38
CA SER A 93 2.11 -4.27 7.93
C SER A 93 3.50 -4.12 7.30
N ILE A 94 3.61 -4.03 5.97
CA ILE A 94 4.90 -3.77 5.29
C ILE A 94 5.43 -2.40 5.71
N GLY A 95 4.58 -1.37 5.74
CA GLY A 95 4.95 -0.01 6.13
C GLY A 95 5.55 0.02 7.53
N PHE A 96 4.85 -0.55 8.52
CA PHE A 96 5.34 -0.64 9.90
C PHE A 96 6.66 -1.41 9.99
N THR A 97 6.67 -2.63 9.45
CA THR A 97 7.82 -3.54 9.57
C THR A 97 9.05 -2.99 8.86
N SER A 98 8.87 -2.33 7.72
CA SER A 98 9.96 -1.71 6.95
C SER A 98 10.67 -0.61 7.73
N VAL A 99 9.93 0.16 8.54
CA VAL A 99 10.49 1.20 9.41
C VAL A 99 11.13 0.55 10.63
N TYR A 100 10.44 -0.39 11.27
CA TYR A 100 10.94 -1.12 12.43
C TYR A 100 12.31 -1.79 12.16
N VAL A 101 12.42 -2.53 11.04
CA VAL A 101 13.66 -3.20 10.62
C VAL A 101 14.64 -2.23 9.96
N GLY A 102 14.16 -1.31 9.13
CA GLY A 102 14.98 -0.35 8.39
C GLY A 102 15.76 0.61 9.30
N GLU A 103 15.13 1.02 10.39
CA GLU A 103 15.70 1.95 11.37
C GLU A 103 16.37 1.24 12.56
N ARG A 104 16.53 -0.09 12.48
CA ARG A 104 17.20 -0.91 13.50
C ARG A 104 16.62 -0.76 14.91
N LEU A 105 15.30 -0.65 15.03
CA LEU A 105 14.64 -0.56 16.34
C LEU A 105 14.79 -1.88 17.13
N VAL A 106 14.87 -2.99 16.41
CA VAL A 106 15.17 -4.31 16.97
C VAL A 106 16.48 -4.29 17.76
N ASP A 107 17.53 -3.67 17.21
CA ASP A 107 18.87 -3.65 17.84
C ASP A 107 18.84 -2.94 19.19
N LEU A 108 17.93 -1.97 19.39
CA LEU A 108 17.73 -1.30 20.67
C LEU A 108 16.99 -2.18 21.68
N LEU A 109 16.02 -2.98 21.22
CA LEU A 109 15.24 -3.86 22.09
C LEU A 109 16.08 -5.02 22.65
N VAL A 110 17.01 -5.54 21.84
CA VAL A 110 17.91 -6.65 22.24
C VAL A 110 18.88 -6.24 23.35
N MET A 111 19.12 -4.94 23.56
CA MET A 111 19.96 -4.46 24.67
C MET A 111 19.26 -4.59 26.03
N PHE A 112 17.95 -4.78 26.05
CA PHE A 112 17.18 -4.98 27.27
C PHE A 112 17.06 -6.49 27.58
N PRO A 113 16.95 -6.86 28.86
CA PRO A 113 16.73 -8.26 29.27
C PRO A 113 15.28 -8.68 28.99
N LEU A 114 14.90 -8.75 27.72
CA LEU A 114 13.55 -9.10 27.26
C LEU A 114 13.55 -10.43 26.52
N ASP A 115 12.56 -11.25 26.82
CA ASP A 115 12.34 -12.51 26.11
C ASP A 115 11.83 -12.24 24.69
N GLU A 116 12.11 -13.15 23.78
CA GLU A 116 11.69 -13.00 22.38
C GLU A 116 10.19 -13.03 22.19
N ARG A 117 9.50 -13.78 23.03
CA ARG A 117 8.04 -13.81 23.06
C ARG A 117 7.52 -12.41 23.38
N THR A 118 8.07 -11.76 24.39
CA THR A 118 7.73 -10.39 24.80
C THR A 118 7.99 -9.39 23.68
N ILE A 119 9.12 -9.51 22.96
CA ILE A 119 9.44 -8.64 21.82
C ILE A 119 8.46 -8.86 20.65
N ALA A 120 8.17 -10.13 20.32
CA ALA A 120 7.24 -10.47 19.25
C ALA A 120 5.80 -10.03 19.56
N GLU A 121 5.33 -10.23 20.79
CA GLU A 121 4.03 -9.76 21.26
C GLU A 121 3.96 -8.24 21.23
N ALA A 122 4.97 -7.52 21.74
CA ALA A 122 5.01 -6.06 21.67
C ALA A 122 5.03 -5.52 20.23
N TYR A 123 5.74 -6.21 19.32
CA TYR A 123 5.72 -5.89 17.88
C TYR A 123 4.30 -6.07 17.28
N LEU A 124 3.62 -7.18 17.57
CA LEU A 124 2.26 -7.41 17.06
C LEU A 124 1.26 -6.41 17.65
N LEU A 125 1.32 -6.17 18.96
CA LEU A 125 0.47 -5.20 19.64
C LEU A 125 0.69 -3.77 19.13
N SER A 126 1.95 -3.40 18.85
CA SER A 126 2.26 -2.09 18.27
C SER A 126 1.68 -1.91 16.87
N LEU A 127 1.79 -2.93 16.02
CA LEU A 127 1.19 -2.95 14.68
C LEU A 127 -0.34 -2.88 14.73
N PHE A 128 -0.99 -3.72 15.53
CA PHE A 128 -2.45 -3.81 15.55
C PHE A 128 -3.11 -2.65 16.29
N LEU A 129 -2.66 -2.35 17.51
CA LEU A 129 -3.33 -1.40 18.39
C LEU A 129 -2.86 0.04 18.18
N TYR A 130 -1.58 0.26 17.97
CA TYR A 130 -1.01 1.61 18.03
C TYR A 130 -0.61 2.17 16.65
N TRP A 131 -0.59 1.34 15.61
CA TRP A 131 -0.32 1.74 14.22
C TRP A 131 -1.56 1.77 13.32
N GLY A 132 -2.74 1.43 13.86
CA GLY A 132 -3.98 1.47 13.10
C GLY A 132 -4.31 0.15 12.37
N GLY A 133 -3.61 -0.95 12.66
CA GLY A 133 -3.88 -2.23 12.01
C GLY A 133 -5.32 -2.73 12.24
N ALA A 134 -5.85 -2.61 13.46
CA ALA A 134 -7.20 -3.07 13.76
C ALA A 134 -8.30 -2.31 13.00
N SER A 135 -8.02 -1.08 12.55
CA SER A 135 -9.00 -0.27 11.81
C SER A 135 -9.48 -0.92 10.50
N VAL A 136 -8.67 -1.77 9.87
CA VAL A 136 -9.05 -2.41 8.60
C VAL A 136 -10.26 -3.33 8.74
N LEU A 137 -10.53 -3.86 9.94
CA LEU A 137 -11.72 -4.69 10.20
C LEU A 137 -13.03 -3.96 9.86
N PHE A 138 -13.04 -2.63 10.01
CA PHE A 138 -14.22 -1.80 9.77
C PHE A 138 -14.61 -1.68 8.30
N ILE A 139 -13.78 -2.16 7.37
CA ILE A 139 -14.11 -2.26 5.95
C ILE A 139 -15.19 -3.33 5.68
N TYR A 140 -15.29 -4.35 6.54
CA TYR A 140 -16.15 -5.52 6.32
C TYR A 140 -17.49 -5.42 7.07
N ILE A 141 -17.60 -4.54 8.07
CA ILE A 141 -18.78 -4.46 8.94
C ILE A 141 -20.00 -3.91 8.18
N PRO A 142 -19.93 -2.76 7.47
CA PRO A 142 -21.10 -2.22 6.76
C PRO A 142 -21.77 -3.14 5.75
N PRO A 143 -21.06 -3.86 4.84
CA PRO A 143 -21.72 -4.75 3.88
C PRO A 143 -22.39 -5.94 4.57
N LEU A 144 -21.83 -6.47 5.66
CA LEU A 144 -22.45 -7.55 6.43
C LEU A 144 -23.77 -7.10 7.06
N ILE A 145 -23.80 -5.88 7.62
CA ILE A 145 -25.01 -5.29 8.18
C ILE A 145 -26.05 -5.05 7.07
N ALA A 146 -25.65 -4.45 5.95
CA ALA A 146 -26.54 -4.19 4.82
C ALA A 146 -27.12 -5.50 4.22
N ALA A 147 -26.32 -6.55 4.13
CA ALA A 147 -26.76 -7.86 3.67
C ALA A 147 -27.73 -8.55 4.65
N ALA A 148 -27.47 -8.45 5.95
CA ALA A 148 -28.37 -8.95 6.98
C ALA A 148 -29.73 -8.24 6.93
N PHE A 149 -29.76 -6.91 6.72
CA PHE A 149 -31.01 -6.16 6.53
C PHE A 149 -31.80 -6.60 5.29
N LYS A 150 -31.12 -7.08 4.25
CA LYS A 150 -31.74 -7.63 3.03
C LYS A 150 -32.08 -9.12 3.14
N ALA A 151 -31.98 -9.71 4.33
CA ALA A 151 -32.23 -11.13 4.57
C ALA A 151 -31.39 -12.06 3.66
N VAL A 152 -30.16 -11.65 3.33
CA VAL A 152 -29.17 -12.53 2.70
C VAL A 152 -28.92 -13.73 3.63
N ASP A 153 -28.76 -14.91 3.04
CA ASP A 153 -28.59 -16.16 3.78
C ASP A 153 -27.49 -16.09 4.85
N PRO A 154 -27.79 -16.46 6.12
CA PRO A 154 -26.81 -16.49 7.20
C PRO A 154 -25.55 -17.31 6.89
N VAL A 155 -25.66 -18.39 6.12
CA VAL A 155 -24.52 -19.23 5.72
C VAL A 155 -23.52 -18.42 4.89
N LEU A 156 -24.03 -17.57 3.99
CA LEU A 156 -23.19 -16.70 3.16
C LEU A 156 -22.51 -15.60 4.00
N LEU A 157 -23.21 -15.03 4.98
CA LEU A 157 -22.63 -14.04 5.90
C LEU A 157 -21.50 -14.63 6.75
N ILE A 158 -21.69 -15.85 7.26
CA ILE A 158 -20.66 -16.58 8.03
C ILE A 158 -19.46 -16.91 7.14
N ALA A 159 -19.70 -17.40 5.92
CA ALA A 159 -18.64 -17.68 4.97
C ALA A 159 -17.83 -16.40 4.64
N ALA A 160 -18.50 -15.27 4.42
CA ALA A 160 -17.89 -13.98 4.18
C ALA A 160 -17.02 -13.49 5.35
N LEU A 161 -17.50 -13.67 6.59
CA LEU A 161 -16.75 -13.30 7.79
C LEU A 161 -15.51 -14.19 7.98
N LEU A 162 -15.64 -15.50 7.80
CA LEU A 162 -14.50 -16.43 7.90
C LEU A 162 -13.46 -16.14 6.83
N ALA A 163 -13.91 -15.92 5.59
CA ALA A 163 -13.04 -15.60 4.47
C ALA A 163 -12.27 -14.29 4.70
N SER A 164 -12.92 -13.25 5.23
CA SER A 164 -12.24 -11.98 5.53
C SER A 164 -11.25 -12.11 6.69
N ILE A 165 -11.56 -12.87 7.75
CA ILE A 165 -10.62 -13.15 8.84
C ILE A 165 -9.38 -13.88 8.29
N ILE A 166 -9.57 -14.96 7.54
CA ILE A 166 -8.46 -15.73 6.93
C ILE A 166 -7.60 -14.82 6.06
N LEU A 167 -8.23 -13.99 5.22
CA LEU A 167 -7.54 -13.05 4.33
C LEU A 167 -6.75 -11.98 5.08
N ILE A 168 -7.30 -11.42 6.16
CA ILE A 168 -6.61 -10.42 6.98
C ILE A 168 -5.38 -11.05 7.64
N VAL A 169 -5.53 -12.24 8.24
CA VAL A 169 -4.40 -12.92 8.88
C VAL A 169 -3.32 -13.25 7.85
N PHE A 170 -3.72 -13.73 6.66
CA PHE A 170 -2.82 -13.96 5.53
C PHE A 170 -2.07 -12.67 5.13
N GLY A 171 -2.79 -11.56 4.99
CA GLY A 171 -2.20 -10.26 4.66
C GLY A 171 -1.18 -9.79 5.69
N TYR A 172 -1.49 -9.91 6.99
CA TYR A 172 -0.55 -9.54 8.05
C TYR A 172 0.69 -10.42 8.07
N ALA A 173 0.52 -11.74 7.96
CA ALA A 173 1.63 -12.69 7.93
C ALA A 173 2.56 -12.42 6.73
N LEU A 174 1.98 -12.27 5.55
CA LEU A 174 2.73 -12.00 4.33
C LEU A 174 3.43 -10.63 4.40
N GLY A 175 2.73 -9.60 4.86
CA GLY A 175 3.27 -8.25 4.94
C GLY A 175 4.36 -8.08 6.01
N LEU A 176 4.27 -8.80 7.13
CA LEU A 176 5.36 -8.93 8.11
C LEU A 176 6.61 -9.51 7.43
N GLY A 177 6.46 -10.65 6.75
CA GLY A 177 7.58 -11.30 6.08
C GLY A 177 8.22 -10.42 5.00
N LEU A 178 7.40 -9.82 4.12
CA LEU A 178 7.88 -8.91 3.07
C LEU A 178 8.53 -7.65 3.64
N GLY A 179 7.99 -7.11 4.74
CA GLY A 179 8.51 -5.92 5.39
C GLY A 179 9.95 -6.06 5.89
N THR A 180 10.38 -7.27 6.25
CA THR A 180 11.79 -7.54 6.62
C THR A 180 12.78 -7.35 5.47
N TYR A 181 12.32 -7.35 4.22
CA TYR A 181 13.15 -7.13 3.03
C TYR A 181 13.34 -5.66 2.66
N ALA A 182 12.79 -4.71 3.42
CA ALA A 182 12.85 -3.29 3.09
C ALA A 182 14.28 -2.77 2.81
N GLN A 183 15.28 -3.24 3.57
CA GLN A 183 16.67 -2.87 3.34
C GLN A 183 17.25 -3.47 2.04
N LEU A 184 16.85 -4.69 1.68
CA LEU A 184 17.23 -5.37 0.44
C LEU A 184 16.58 -4.69 -0.77
N VAL A 185 15.31 -4.29 -0.64
CA VAL A 185 14.60 -3.50 -1.65
C VAL A 185 15.33 -2.18 -1.89
N ARG A 186 15.76 -1.44 -0.85
CA ARG A 186 16.55 -0.21 -1.06
C ARG A 186 17.87 -0.44 -1.83
N LYS A 187 18.50 -1.61 -1.68
CA LYS A 187 19.81 -1.92 -2.28
C LYS A 187 19.74 -2.49 -3.69
N ARG A 188 18.75 -3.34 -4.02
CA ARG A 188 18.67 -4.05 -5.30
C ARG A 188 17.68 -3.39 -6.28
N SER A 189 18.10 -3.07 -7.50
CA SER A 189 17.25 -2.44 -8.52
C SER A 189 16.04 -3.30 -8.90
N ILE A 190 16.22 -4.61 -9.09
CA ILE A 190 15.14 -5.53 -9.48
C ILE A 190 14.02 -5.56 -8.43
N LEU A 191 14.37 -5.63 -7.14
CA LEU A 191 13.40 -5.61 -6.05
C LEU A 191 12.65 -4.27 -5.95
N ARG A 192 13.28 -3.16 -6.35
CA ARG A 192 12.62 -1.85 -6.44
C ARG A 192 11.59 -1.82 -7.58
N GLY A 193 11.94 -2.38 -8.73
CA GLY A 193 11.03 -2.54 -9.86
C GLY A 193 9.80 -3.37 -9.46
N LEU A 194 10.01 -4.55 -8.89
CA LEU A 194 8.93 -5.43 -8.43
C LEU A 194 8.04 -4.78 -7.37
N ALA A 195 8.63 -4.06 -6.40
CA ALA A 195 7.86 -3.32 -5.40
C ALA A 195 7.00 -2.23 -6.05
N THR A 196 7.54 -1.49 -7.02
CA THR A 196 6.80 -0.43 -7.76
C THR A 196 5.64 -1.05 -8.54
N LEU A 197 5.88 -2.19 -9.20
CA LEU A 197 4.87 -2.95 -9.94
C LEU A 197 3.76 -3.46 -9.02
N ALA A 198 4.11 -4.00 -7.85
CA ALA A 198 3.13 -4.43 -6.86
C ALA A 198 2.22 -3.27 -6.41
N TRP A 199 2.79 -2.08 -6.21
CA TRP A 199 2.04 -0.86 -5.92
C TRP A 199 1.12 -0.44 -7.07
N LEU A 200 1.59 -0.49 -8.32
CA LEU A 200 0.75 -0.26 -9.51
C LEU A 200 -0.42 -1.25 -9.60
N ILE A 201 -0.16 -2.54 -9.38
CA ILE A 201 -1.19 -3.58 -9.39
C ILE A 201 -2.25 -3.32 -8.30
N VAL A 202 -1.85 -2.85 -7.11
CA VAL A 202 -2.80 -2.49 -6.04
C VAL A 202 -3.78 -1.42 -6.53
N PHE A 203 -3.27 -0.38 -7.17
CA PHE A 203 -4.09 0.71 -7.69
C PHE A 203 -5.01 0.24 -8.82
N VAL A 204 -4.48 -0.58 -9.74
CA VAL A 204 -5.25 -1.19 -10.82
C VAL A 204 -6.38 -2.03 -10.27
N ALA A 205 -6.08 -2.91 -9.30
CA ALA A 205 -7.06 -3.80 -8.69
C ALA A 205 -8.15 -3.05 -7.90
N PHE A 206 -7.80 -1.93 -7.25
CA PHE A 206 -8.78 -1.08 -6.58
C PHE A 206 -9.75 -0.42 -7.56
N TYR A 207 -9.23 0.16 -8.65
CA TYR A 207 -10.06 0.79 -9.66
C TYR A 207 -10.87 -0.24 -10.46
N SER A 208 -10.25 -1.36 -10.83
CA SER A 208 -10.91 -2.43 -11.55
C SER A 208 -11.99 -3.12 -10.71
N ALA A 209 -11.90 -3.15 -9.38
CA ALA A 209 -12.97 -3.64 -8.52
C ALA A 209 -14.27 -2.84 -8.69
N GLY A 210 -14.19 -1.52 -8.88
CA GLY A 210 -15.35 -0.67 -9.18
C GLY A 210 -15.96 -0.98 -10.55
N GLN A 211 -15.11 -1.16 -11.57
CA GLN A 211 -15.55 -1.51 -12.93
C GLN A 211 -16.09 -2.95 -13.02
N LEU A 212 -15.53 -3.87 -12.22
CA LEU A 212 -16.02 -5.25 -12.08
C LEU A 212 -17.44 -5.28 -11.55
N ILE A 213 -17.78 -4.43 -10.57
CA ILE A 213 -19.15 -4.37 -10.04
C ILE A 213 -20.13 -3.94 -11.13
N SER A 214 -19.78 -2.94 -11.94
CA SER A 214 -20.60 -2.50 -13.08
C SER A 214 -20.73 -3.58 -14.16
N TYR A 215 -19.62 -4.20 -14.57
CA TYR A 215 -19.60 -5.24 -15.61
C TYR A 215 -20.30 -6.54 -15.18
N VAL A 216 -20.08 -7.00 -13.94
CA VAL A 216 -20.76 -8.17 -13.36
C VAL A 216 -22.26 -7.96 -13.30
N SER A 217 -22.72 -6.73 -13.06
CA SER A 217 -24.14 -6.40 -13.01
C SER A 217 -24.84 -6.41 -14.38
N GLU A 218 -24.08 -6.20 -15.47
CA GLU A 218 -24.64 -6.05 -16.82
C GLU A 218 -24.46 -7.30 -17.71
N VAL A 219 -23.41 -8.10 -17.52
CA VAL A 219 -22.95 -9.05 -18.56
C VAL A 219 -22.86 -10.51 -18.11
N MET A 220 -22.61 -10.80 -16.83
CA MET A 220 -22.27 -12.17 -16.44
C MET A 220 -23.49 -13.08 -16.34
N SER A 221 -23.51 -14.13 -17.16
CA SER A 221 -24.44 -15.24 -17.00
C SER A 221 -24.11 -16.03 -15.72
N LEU A 222 -25.12 -16.70 -15.12
CA LEU A 222 -24.95 -17.58 -13.94
C LEU A 222 -23.83 -18.63 -14.11
N ALA A 223 -23.54 -19.05 -15.35
CA ALA A 223 -22.50 -20.03 -15.66
C ALA A 223 -21.07 -19.48 -15.46
N GLU A 224 -20.80 -18.22 -15.77
CA GLU A 224 -19.46 -17.61 -15.65
C GLU A 224 -19.11 -17.28 -14.20
N LEU A 225 -20.13 -17.03 -13.37
CA LEU A 225 -19.99 -16.87 -11.92
C LEU A 225 -19.52 -18.13 -11.19
N SER A 226 -19.71 -19.31 -11.78
CA SER A 226 -19.26 -20.58 -11.20
C SER A 226 -17.73 -20.70 -11.13
N VAL A 227 -17.00 -19.97 -11.99
CA VAL A 227 -15.53 -19.96 -12.01
C VAL A 227 -14.96 -19.13 -10.84
N ALA A 228 -15.66 -18.07 -10.43
CA ALA A 228 -15.24 -17.24 -9.31
C ALA A 228 -15.18 -18.03 -7.99
N ALA A 229 -15.94 -19.12 -7.88
CA ALA A 229 -15.92 -20.03 -6.74
C ALA A 229 -14.55 -20.69 -6.51
N TYR A 230 -13.68 -20.78 -7.53
CA TYR A 230 -12.34 -21.38 -7.39
C TYR A 230 -11.26 -20.37 -6.97
N ILE A 231 -11.56 -19.07 -6.95
CA ILE A 231 -10.60 -18.03 -6.57
C ILE A 231 -10.36 -18.10 -5.05
N PRO A 232 -9.11 -18.16 -4.55
CA PRO A 232 -8.84 -18.18 -3.12
C PRO A 232 -9.46 -16.98 -2.39
N PHE A 233 -9.92 -17.22 -1.17
CA PHE A 233 -10.61 -16.31 -0.24
C PHE A 233 -12.00 -15.87 -0.74
N ILE A 234 -12.07 -15.38 -1.98
CA ILE A 234 -13.29 -14.87 -2.62
C ILE A 234 -14.29 -15.99 -2.91
N GLY A 235 -13.81 -17.17 -3.32
CA GLY A 235 -14.64 -18.28 -3.77
C GLY A 235 -15.64 -18.81 -2.73
N MET A 236 -15.35 -18.60 -1.44
CA MET A 236 -16.27 -18.94 -0.34
C MET A 236 -17.60 -18.16 -0.41
N LEU A 237 -17.62 -16.99 -1.06
CA LEU A 237 -18.81 -16.16 -1.25
C LEU A 237 -19.78 -16.72 -2.32
N PHE A 238 -19.36 -17.75 -3.05
CA PHE A 238 -20.15 -18.38 -4.12
C PHE A 238 -20.60 -19.79 -3.74
N ILE A 239 -20.67 -20.10 -2.44
CA ILE A 239 -21.00 -21.43 -1.91
C ILE A 239 -22.34 -21.98 -2.41
N LYS A 240 -23.33 -21.13 -2.67
CA LYS A 240 -24.63 -21.53 -3.23
C LYS A 240 -24.55 -21.89 -4.70
N ASN A 241 -23.78 -21.13 -5.48
CA ASN A 241 -23.68 -21.31 -6.92
C ASN A 241 -22.83 -22.53 -7.26
N ASN A 242 -21.73 -22.72 -6.53
CA ASN A 242 -20.82 -23.85 -6.72
C ASN A 242 -20.17 -24.27 -5.38
N PRO A 243 -20.81 -25.19 -4.62
CA PRO A 243 -20.30 -25.65 -3.33
C PRO A 243 -18.92 -26.31 -3.42
N GLN A 244 -18.66 -27.04 -4.51
CA GLN A 244 -17.39 -27.73 -4.75
C GLN A 244 -16.26 -26.73 -4.98
N GLY A 245 -16.51 -25.70 -5.80
CA GLY A 245 -15.58 -24.58 -6.01
C GLY A 245 -15.29 -23.85 -4.70
N ALA A 246 -16.33 -23.48 -3.95
CA ALA A 246 -16.17 -22.80 -2.66
C ALA A 246 -15.37 -23.62 -1.64
N PHE A 247 -15.58 -24.93 -1.58
CA PHE A 247 -14.77 -25.83 -0.75
C PHE A 247 -13.31 -25.84 -1.19
N PHE A 248 -13.05 -25.96 -2.50
CA PHE A 248 -11.69 -25.89 -3.04
C PHE A 248 -11.00 -24.55 -2.71
N SER A 249 -11.71 -23.43 -2.88
CA SER A 249 -11.24 -22.11 -2.51
C SER A 249 -10.91 -22.02 -1.02
N ALA A 250 -11.76 -22.54 -0.13
CA ALA A 250 -11.51 -22.56 1.31
C ALA A 250 -10.23 -23.34 1.66
N VAL A 251 -10.07 -24.55 1.11
CA VAL A 251 -8.86 -25.38 1.31
C VAL A 251 -7.62 -24.65 0.82
N LEU A 252 -7.67 -24.07 -0.39
CA LEU A 252 -6.55 -23.33 -0.96
C LEU A 252 -6.23 -22.06 -0.15
N SER A 253 -7.23 -21.38 0.39
CA SER A 253 -7.07 -20.20 1.25
C SER A 253 -6.35 -20.54 2.56
N VAL A 254 -6.73 -21.66 3.18
CA VAL A 254 -6.07 -22.17 4.40
C VAL A 254 -4.63 -22.61 4.08
N ALA A 255 -4.40 -23.24 2.93
CA ALA A 255 -3.06 -23.61 2.50
C ALA A 255 -2.16 -22.38 2.27
N LEU A 256 -2.66 -21.35 1.58
CA LEU A 256 -1.97 -20.08 1.38
C LEU A 256 -1.70 -19.36 2.70
N LEU A 257 -2.67 -19.35 3.61
CA LEU A 257 -2.48 -18.85 4.98
C LEU A 257 -1.35 -19.61 5.68
N GLY A 258 -1.35 -20.94 5.65
CA GLY A 258 -0.30 -21.77 6.23
C GLY A 258 1.10 -21.47 5.66
N ILE A 259 1.21 -21.29 4.34
CA ILE A 259 2.46 -20.89 3.67
C ILE A 259 2.91 -19.50 4.14
N SER A 260 1.99 -18.52 4.15
CA SER A 260 2.30 -17.16 4.59
C SER A 260 2.69 -17.09 6.06
N TYR A 261 2.06 -17.89 6.92
CA TYR A 261 2.37 -18.00 8.34
C TYR A 261 3.75 -18.61 8.56
N ARG A 262 4.06 -19.73 7.89
CA ARG A 262 5.41 -20.32 7.93
C ARG A 262 6.48 -19.34 7.47
N PHE A 263 6.18 -18.58 6.41
CA PHE A 263 7.06 -17.52 5.94
C PHE A 263 7.25 -16.43 7.00
N ALA A 264 6.18 -15.94 7.64
CA ALA A 264 6.25 -14.95 8.72
C ALA A 264 7.07 -15.45 9.91
N VAL A 265 6.82 -16.69 10.37
CA VAL A 265 7.54 -17.32 11.48
C VAL A 265 9.04 -17.44 11.18
N SER A 266 9.41 -17.83 9.95
CA SER A 266 10.82 -17.89 9.53
C SER A 266 11.53 -16.53 9.61
N ARG A 267 10.78 -15.43 9.68
CA ARG A 267 11.27 -14.05 9.76
C ARG A 267 11.18 -13.45 11.16
N LEU A 268 10.56 -14.11 12.13
CA LEU A 268 10.50 -13.63 13.51
C LEU A 268 11.90 -13.42 14.10
N GLY A 269 12.88 -14.26 13.74
CA GLY A 269 14.27 -14.08 14.18
C GLY A 269 14.89 -12.75 13.74
N VAL A 270 14.41 -12.15 12.63
CA VAL A 270 14.84 -10.80 12.21
C VAL A 270 14.15 -9.71 13.04
N LEU A 271 12.92 -9.96 13.49
CA LEU A 271 12.14 -9.02 14.30
C LEU A 271 12.50 -9.04 15.79
N THR A 272 13.03 -10.16 16.27
CA THR A 272 13.51 -10.34 17.64
C THR A 272 15.02 -10.15 17.77
N GLY A 273 15.72 -9.91 16.67
CA GLY A 273 17.15 -9.58 16.66
C GLY A 273 18.10 -10.76 16.78
N ARG A 274 17.58 -12.00 16.82
CA ARG A 274 18.37 -13.23 16.68
C ARG A 274 19.17 -13.28 15.39
N VAL A 275 18.63 -12.71 14.31
CA VAL A 275 19.24 -12.69 12.99
C VAL A 275 19.33 -11.24 12.53
N GLN A 276 20.55 -10.72 12.33
CA GLN A 276 20.70 -9.39 11.75
C GLN A 276 20.01 -9.34 10.38
N ALA A 277 19.22 -8.29 10.16
CA ALA A 277 18.60 -7.98 8.87
C ALA A 277 19.71 -7.73 7.82
N GLY A 278 20.25 -8.81 7.24
CA GLY A 278 21.46 -8.77 6.42
C GLY A 278 22.27 -10.07 6.30
N VAL A 279 21.98 -11.13 7.07
CA VAL A 279 22.74 -12.40 7.02
C VAL A 279 22.42 -13.28 5.79
N LEU A 280 21.69 -12.77 4.78
CA LEU A 280 21.92 -13.22 3.40
C LEU A 280 23.21 -12.56 2.90
N LYS A 281 24.37 -13.11 3.34
CA LYS A 281 25.76 -12.78 2.96
C LYS A 281 25.86 -11.63 1.95
N VAL A 282 25.69 -10.40 2.41
CA VAL A 282 26.46 -9.31 1.84
C VAL A 282 27.67 -9.28 2.73
N ARG A 283 28.80 -9.78 2.21
CA ARG A 283 30.10 -9.50 2.81
C ARG A 283 30.09 -8.01 3.13
N ALA A 284 29.94 -7.66 4.40
CA ALA A 284 30.50 -6.42 4.88
C ALA A 284 31.94 -6.46 4.38
N PRO A 285 32.47 -5.41 3.73
CA PRO A 285 33.89 -5.36 3.50
C PRO A 285 34.52 -5.54 4.87
N VAL A 286 35.05 -6.75 5.08
CA VAL A 286 35.94 -7.08 6.19
C VAL A 286 36.90 -5.94 6.24
N LEU A 287 37.00 -5.30 7.42
CA LEU A 287 37.96 -4.26 7.77
C LEU A 287 39.30 -4.54 7.11
N THR A 288 39.44 -4.09 5.86
CA THR A 288 40.69 -4.10 5.13
C THR A 288 41.38 -2.90 5.70
N LYS A 289 42.27 -3.19 6.66
CA LYS A 289 43.39 -2.38 7.17
C LYS A 289 43.11 -0.90 7.11
N LEU A 290 42.98 -0.25 8.28
CA LEU A 290 43.10 1.19 8.49
C LEU A 290 43.97 1.83 7.41
N ARG A 291 43.34 2.21 6.29
CA ARG A 291 43.93 3.05 5.28
C ARG A 291 43.92 4.37 6.00
N VAL A 292 45.11 4.85 6.37
CA VAL A 292 45.33 6.25 6.75
C VAL A 292 44.50 7.07 5.77
N VAL A 293 43.36 7.56 6.26
CA VAL A 293 42.50 8.45 5.49
C VAL A 293 43.29 9.72 5.45
N LYS A 294 44.17 9.85 4.44
CA LYS A 294 44.58 11.18 4.00
C LYS A 294 43.27 11.94 3.86
N GLU A 295 43.12 13.03 4.59
CA GLU A 295 42.08 14.02 4.39
C GLU A 295 42.18 14.49 2.93
N ARG A 296 41.63 13.69 2.01
CA ARG A 296 41.14 14.22 0.77
C ARG A 296 39.95 15.03 1.22
N TYR A 297 40.17 16.33 1.34
CA TYR A 297 39.16 17.29 0.95
C TYR A 297 38.67 16.80 -0.41
N ALA A 298 37.61 16.00 -0.41
CA ALA A 298 36.87 15.76 -1.62
C ALA A 298 36.42 17.18 -1.98
N GLU A 299 37.04 17.77 -3.00
CA GLU A 299 36.45 18.91 -3.67
C GLU A 299 35.05 18.45 -4.02
N ILE A 300 34.07 18.88 -3.22
CA ILE A 300 32.67 18.69 -3.51
C ILE A 300 32.45 19.62 -4.68
N SER A 301 32.80 19.16 -5.88
CA SER A 301 32.37 19.75 -7.12
C SER A 301 30.86 19.53 -7.14
N VAL A 302 30.14 20.50 -6.59
CA VAL A 302 28.71 20.61 -6.81
C VAL A 302 28.62 20.87 -8.31
N GLU A 303 28.29 19.83 -9.08
CA GLU A 303 27.82 20.02 -10.45
C GLU A 303 26.64 20.99 -10.35
N SER A 304 26.90 22.27 -10.56
CA SER A 304 25.95 23.38 -10.40
C SER A 304 24.90 23.38 -11.53
N SER A 305 24.94 22.35 -12.39
CA SER A 305 24.04 22.19 -13.50
C SER A 305 22.69 21.67 -13.01
N ILE A 306 21.62 22.26 -13.54
CA ILE A 306 20.23 21.82 -13.34
C ILE A 306 20.09 20.31 -13.66
N LYS A 307 20.86 19.80 -14.62
CA LYS A 307 20.92 18.38 -15.00
C LYS A 307 21.38 17.48 -13.84
N GLY A 308 22.37 17.90 -13.06
CA GLY A 308 22.87 17.15 -11.90
C GLY A 308 21.79 17.00 -10.82
N PHE A 309 21.04 18.07 -10.55
CA PHE A 309 19.90 18.05 -9.63
C PHE A 309 18.76 17.14 -10.12
N ILE A 310 18.40 17.23 -11.41
CA ILE A 310 17.37 16.37 -12.01
C ILE A 310 17.79 14.89 -11.94
N SER A 311 19.03 14.57 -12.30
CA SER A 311 19.54 13.19 -12.25
C SER A 311 19.54 12.63 -10.82
N LYS A 312 19.94 13.47 -9.85
CA LYS A 312 19.88 13.12 -8.42
C LYS A 312 18.45 12.81 -7.99
N ASP A 313 17.51 13.70 -8.29
CA ASP A 313 16.11 13.55 -7.88
C ASP A 313 15.46 12.32 -8.50
N ILE A 314 15.69 12.06 -9.79
CA ILE A 314 15.21 10.83 -10.46
C ILE A 314 15.85 9.59 -9.81
N LYS A 315 17.15 9.61 -9.52
CA LYS A 315 17.83 8.48 -8.83
C LYS A 315 17.28 8.26 -7.43
N LEU A 316 16.93 9.32 -6.69
CA LEU A 316 16.30 9.22 -5.38
C LEU A 316 14.87 8.68 -5.48
N LEU A 317 14.11 9.15 -6.46
CA LEU A 317 12.76 8.68 -6.75
C LEU A 317 12.74 7.17 -7.10
N LEU A 318 13.66 6.74 -7.97
CA LEU A 318 13.87 5.34 -8.35
C LEU A 318 14.36 4.47 -7.18
N ARG A 319 14.92 5.06 -6.11
CA ARG A 319 15.29 4.34 -4.88
C ARG A 319 14.12 4.15 -3.93
N GLU A 320 13.01 4.84 -4.17
CA GLU A 320 11.80 4.78 -3.37
C GLU A 320 10.59 4.30 -4.18
N PRO A 321 10.42 2.97 -4.31
CA PRO A 321 9.37 2.34 -5.14
C PRO A 321 7.98 2.90 -4.90
N ARG A 322 7.66 3.22 -3.64
CA ARG A 322 6.36 3.72 -3.22
C ARG A 322 6.08 5.13 -3.74
N ARG A 323 7.06 6.03 -3.67
CA ARG A 323 6.91 7.41 -4.18
C ARG A 323 6.90 7.41 -5.71
N LEU A 324 7.74 6.58 -6.32
CA LEU A 324 7.69 6.33 -7.76
C LEU A 324 6.31 5.82 -8.20
N ALA A 325 5.76 4.81 -7.52
CA ALA A 325 4.42 4.29 -7.85
C ALA A 325 3.34 5.36 -7.71
N SER A 326 3.37 6.19 -6.66
CA SER A 326 2.40 7.29 -6.51
C SER A 326 2.42 8.30 -7.65
N ILE A 327 3.57 8.52 -8.26
CA ILE A 327 3.71 9.40 -9.43
C ILE A 327 3.25 8.67 -10.70
N LEU A 328 3.63 7.40 -10.85
CA LEU A 328 3.21 6.58 -11.98
C LEU A 328 1.69 6.33 -11.99
N TYR A 329 1.00 6.40 -10.85
CA TYR A 329 -0.47 6.34 -10.82
C TYR A 329 -1.12 7.41 -11.68
N PHE A 330 -0.57 8.63 -11.73
CA PHE A 330 -1.12 9.68 -12.59
C PHE A 330 -0.94 9.39 -14.08
N VAL A 331 0.05 8.56 -14.43
CA VAL A 331 0.26 8.08 -15.79
C VAL A 331 -0.71 6.95 -16.11
N VAL A 332 -0.87 5.99 -15.20
CA VAL A 332 -1.63 4.75 -15.43
C VAL A 332 -3.15 4.96 -15.26
N PHE A 333 -3.58 5.82 -14.34
CA PHE A 333 -4.99 6.02 -14.00
C PHE A 333 -5.89 6.32 -15.21
N PRO A 334 -5.53 7.24 -16.13
CA PRO A 334 -6.35 7.49 -17.31
C PRO A 334 -6.56 6.23 -18.17
N PHE A 335 -5.51 5.43 -18.39
CA PHE A 335 -5.63 4.19 -19.18
C PHE A 335 -6.63 3.21 -18.59
N ILE A 336 -6.64 3.07 -17.27
CA ILE A 336 -7.56 2.15 -16.59
C ILE A 336 -8.97 2.75 -16.57
N ALA A 337 -9.08 4.06 -16.34
CA ALA A 337 -10.36 4.74 -16.25
C ALA A 337 -11.16 4.69 -17.55
N PHE A 338 -10.45 4.74 -18.69
CA PHE A 338 -11.07 4.69 -20.01
C PHE A 338 -11.00 3.31 -20.66
N LEU A 339 -10.41 2.29 -19.99
CA LEU A 339 -10.35 0.92 -20.50
C LEU A 339 -11.72 0.34 -20.92
N PRO A 340 -12.82 0.55 -20.17
CA PRO A 340 -14.14 0.06 -20.57
C PRO A 340 -14.63 0.73 -21.86
N GLU A 341 -14.48 2.05 -21.99
CA GLU A 341 -14.89 2.78 -23.20
C GLU A 341 -14.03 2.43 -24.42
N LEU A 342 -12.74 2.15 -24.23
CA LEU A 342 -11.83 1.69 -25.28
C LEU A 342 -12.13 0.25 -25.77
N THR A 343 -12.77 -0.57 -24.94
CA THR A 343 -13.03 -1.99 -25.23
C THR A 343 -14.46 -2.26 -25.71
N THR A 344 -15.37 -1.30 -25.55
CA THR A 344 -16.74 -1.37 -26.11
C THR A 344 -16.78 -1.12 -27.63
N ARG A 345 -17.59 -1.91 -28.34
CA ARG A 345 -17.78 -1.80 -29.82
C ARG A 345 -18.37 -0.47 -30.29
N ASN A 346 -19.01 0.30 -29.41
CA ASN A 346 -19.54 1.65 -29.66
C ASN A 346 -19.00 2.62 -28.60
N PRO A 347 -17.80 3.21 -28.79
CA PRO A 347 -17.21 4.11 -27.81
C PRO A 347 -17.99 5.45 -27.74
N SER A 348 -18.55 5.75 -26.56
CA SER A 348 -19.20 7.03 -26.18
C SER A 348 -18.28 8.25 -26.25
N LEU A 349 -16.95 8.01 -26.28
CA LEU A 349 -15.88 9.02 -26.38
C LEU A 349 -15.92 9.87 -27.66
N THR A 350 -16.68 9.46 -28.67
CA THR A 350 -16.88 10.24 -29.91
C THR A 350 -17.89 11.38 -29.76
N SER A 351 -18.66 11.40 -28.65
CA SER A 351 -19.56 12.52 -28.34
C SER A 351 -18.80 13.63 -27.60
N GLY A 352 -19.05 14.89 -27.97
CA GLY A 352 -18.26 16.04 -27.51
C GLY A 352 -18.23 16.25 -25.99
N ILE A 353 -19.21 15.74 -25.24
CA ILE A 353 -19.28 15.86 -23.78
C ILE A 353 -18.29 14.90 -23.10
N TRP A 354 -18.20 13.65 -23.55
CA TRP A 354 -17.26 12.67 -23.00
C TRP A 354 -15.81 13.02 -23.36
N LEU A 355 -15.55 13.56 -24.55
CA LEU A 355 -14.25 14.11 -24.92
C LEU A 355 -13.86 15.32 -24.04
N ALA A 356 -14.80 16.20 -23.72
CA ALA A 356 -14.56 17.34 -22.83
C ALA A 356 -14.28 16.89 -21.38
N ILE A 357 -14.99 15.87 -20.88
CA ILE A 357 -14.72 15.25 -19.57
C ILE A 357 -13.35 14.56 -19.58
N PHE A 358 -13.00 13.84 -20.65
CA PHE A 358 -11.69 13.21 -20.83
C PHE A 358 -10.55 14.24 -20.79
N LEU A 359 -10.67 15.33 -21.57
CA LEU A 359 -9.69 16.41 -21.60
C LEU A 359 -9.63 17.15 -20.25
N GLY A 360 -10.75 17.31 -19.56
CA GLY A 360 -10.83 17.86 -18.20
C GLY A 360 -10.14 16.99 -17.16
N VAL A 361 -10.32 15.66 -17.19
CA VAL A 361 -9.65 14.69 -16.32
C VAL A 361 -8.14 14.63 -16.64
N CYS A 362 -7.75 14.69 -17.91
CA CYS A 362 -6.35 14.79 -18.32
C CYS A 362 -5.70 16.11 -17.85
N GLY A 363 -6.42 17.23 -17.94
CA GLY A 363 -6.00 18.53 -17.41
C GLY A 363 -5.84 18.53 -15.89
N LEU A 364 -6.78 17.90 -15.17
CA LEU A 364 -6.70 17.69 -13.73
C LEU A 364 -5.54 16.74 -13.36
N ALA A 365 -5.33 15.66 -14.10
CA ALA A 365 -4.19 14.76 -13.90
C ALA A 365 -2.86 15.50 -14.11
N GLY A 366 -2.76 16.37 -15.12
CA GLY A 366 -1.62 17.27 -15.33
C GLY A 366 -1.40 18.26 -14.17
N GLY A 367 -2.48 18.85 -13.65
CA GLY A 367 -2.44 19.71 -12.46
C GLY A 367 -1.99 18.98 -11.20
N ILE A 368 -2.43 17.74 -11.02
CA ILE A 368 -2.06 16.88 -9.88
C ILE A 368 -0.62 16.36 -10.00
N ILE A 369 -0.11 16.11 -11.23
CA ILE A 369 1.32 15.88 -11.47
C ILE A 369 2.14 17.11 -11.05
N GLY A 370 1.62 18.32 -11.23
CA GLY A 370 2.21 19.54 -10.67
C GLY A 370 2.34 19.52 -9.14
N LEU A 371 1.38 18.92 -8.43
CA LEU A 371 1.43 18.72 -6.96
C LEU A 371 2.48 17.69 -6.54
N THR A 372 2.93 16.82 -7.44
CA THR A 372 4.06 15.90 -7.15
C THR A 372 5.40 16.63 -7.04
N SER A 373 5.49 17.90 -7.42
CA SER A 373 6.63 18.77 -7.10
C SER A 373 6.95 18.80 -5.62
N GLU A 374 5.92 18.84 -4.77
CA GLU A 374 6.08 18.79 -3.33
C GLU A 374 6.74 17.47 -2.90
N THR A 375 6.37 16.34 -3.52
CA THR A 375 6.96 15.04 -3.18
C THR A 375 8.47 15.00 -3.45
N LEU A 376 8.98 15.74 -4.43
CA LEU A 376 10.41 15.87 -4.73
C LEU A 376 11.17 16.75 -3.73
N TYR A 377 10.50 17.70 -3.10
CA TYR A 377 11.05 18.43 -1.94
C TYR A 377 11.11 17.55 -0.70
N TYR A 378 10.11 16.70 -0.47
CA TYR A 378 10.07 15.79 0.68
C TYR A 378 10.88 14.50 0.48
N ILE A 379 11.34 14.21 -0.74
CA ILE A 379 12.21 13.06 -1.03
C ILE A 379 13.52 13.09 -0.27
N GLU A 380 14.03 14.29 0.02
CA GLU A 380 15.30 14.47 0.72
C GLU A 380 15.17 14.43 2.25
N GLY A 381 13.95 14.45 2.80
CA GLY A 381 13.70 14.35 4.24
C GLY A 381 14.51 15.36 5.06
N GLU A 382 15.21 14.90 6.10
CA GLU A 382 16.14 15.76 6.86
C GLU A 382 17.33 16.27 6.05
N GLY A 383 17.73 15.54 5.01
CA GLY A 383 18.80 15.94 4.09
C GLY A 383 18.46 17.20 3.28
N ALA A 384 17.18 17.57 3.18
CA ALA A 384 16.75 18.82 2.56
C ALA A 384 17.33 20.05 3.29
N LYS A 385 17.58 19.97 4.61
CA LYS A 385 18.21 21.06 5.38
C LYS A 385 19.62 21.35 4.89
N VAL A 386 20.34 20.32 4.44
CA VAL A 386 21.71 20.44 3.92
C VAL A 386 21.75 21.27 2.64
N LEU A 387 20.68 21.25 1.84
CA LEU A 387 20.59 22.06 0.62
C LEU A 387 20.57 23.56 0.87
N TYR A 388 20.11 24.00 2.04
CA TYR A 388 20.10 25.42 2.41
C TYR A 388 21.48 25.95 2.80
N TYR A 389 22.45 25.07 3.07
CA TYR A 389 23.84 25.44 3.35
C TYR A 389 24.72 25.41 2.09
N LEU A 390 24.21 24.93 0.97
CA LEU A 390 24.93 24.96 -0.30
C LEU A 390 24.92 26.39 -0.88
N PRO A 391 25.98 26.81 -1.61
CA PRO A 391 26.06 28.13 -2.25
C PRO A 391 25.16 28.20 -3.50
N ILE A 392 23.87 27.93 -3.34
CA ILE A 392 22.86 27.87 -4.40
C ILE A 392 21.70 28.77 -4.02
N THR A 393 21.25 29.61 -4.94
CA THR A 393 20.10 30.48 -4.69
C THR A 393 18.80 29.68 -4.64
N ARG A 394 17.86 30.11 -3.77
CA ARG A 394 16.54 29.46 -3.62
C ARG A 394 15.79 29.33 -4.96
N ARG A 395 15.93 30.34 -5.84
CA ARG A 395 15.32 30.36 -7.17
C ARG A 395 15.88 29.27 -8.09
N LYS A 396 17.20 29.03 -8.08
CA LYS A 396 17.83 27.95 -8.86
C LYS A 396 17.41 26.57 -8.36
N LEU A 397 17.30 26.40 -7.03
CA LEU A 397 16.81 25.14 -6.44
C LEU A 397 15.35 24.87 -6.84
N ALA A 398 14.48 25.89 -6.79
CA ALA A 398 13.09 25.74 -7.18
C ALA A 398 12.91 25.40 -8.66
N LEU A 399 13.68 26.04 -9.55
CA LEU A 399 13.71 25.71 -10.97
C LEU A 399 14.19 24.27 -11.23
N ALA A 400 15.21 23.81 -10.52
CA ALA A 400 15.70 22.45 -10.66
C ALA A 400 14.68 21.39 -10.21
N LYS A 401 13.96 21.65 -9.10
CA LYS A 401 12.89 20.79 -8.58
C LYS A 401 11.65 20.77 -9.48
N ALA A 402 11.30 21.91 -10.09
CA ALA A 402 10.24 21.95 -11.09
C ALA A 402 10.66 21.20 -12.37
N GLY A 403 11.91 21.37 -12.80
CA GLY A 403 12.47 20.70 -13.97
C GLY A 403 12.58 19.18 -13.85
N SER A 404 12.69 18.61 -12.64
CA SER A 404 12.76 17.15 -12.45
C SER A 404 11.42 16.44 -12.66
N ILE A 405 10.29 17.16 -12.62
CA ILE A 405 8.95 16.64 -12.92
C ILE A 405 8.70 16.60 -14.41
N PHE A 406 9.32 17.52 -15.16
CA PHE A 406 9.08 17.71 -16.59
C PHE A 406 9.16 16.40 -17.38
N PRO A 407 10.20 15.54 -17.25
CA PRO A 407 10.25 14.27 -17.99
C PRO A 407 9.06 13.34 -17.69
N ILE A 408 8.59 13.33 -16.45
CA ILE A 408 7.48 12.49 -16.02
C ILE A 408 6.16 13.03 -16.58
N ALA A 409 5.95 14.34 -16.48
CA ALA A 409 4.78 15.01 -17.05
C ALA A 409 4.73 14.86 -18.57
N THR A 410 5.86 14.96 -19.26
CA THR A 410 5.94 14.79 -20.72
C THR A 410 5.64 13.35 -21.14
N ILE A 411 6.16 12.34 -20.42
CA ILE A 411 5.82 10.93 -20.68
C ILE A 411 4.31 10.70 -20.44
N ALA A 412 3.76 11.23 -19.35
CA ALA A 412 2.34 11.13 -19.05
C ALA A 412 1.48 11.77 -20.16
N ALA A 413 1.84 12.97 -20.60
CA ALA A 413 1.15 13.70 -21.65
C ALA A 413 1.27 13.00 -23.02
N PHE A 414 2.43 12.45 -23.37
CA PHE A 414 2.61 11.67 -24.60
C PHE A 414 1.79 10.37 -24.57
N ALA A 415 1.81 9.66 -23.45
CA ALA A 415 1.04 8.43 -23.28
C ALA A 415 -0.47 8.71 -23.40
N LEU A 416 -0.94 9.82 -22.82
CA LEU A 416 -2.31 10.30 -22.97
C LEU A 416 -2.65 10.72 -24.42
N ALA A 417 -1.74 11.42 -25.10
CA ALA A 417 -1.95 11.86 -26.48
C ALA A 417 -2.10 10.68 -27.45
N ILE A 418 -1.30 9.62 -27.28
CA ILE A 418 -1.39 8.36 -28.05
C ILE A 418 -2.76 7.69 -27.90
N LEU A 419 -3.43 7.90 -26.76
CA LEU A 419 -4.72 7.26 -26.47
C LEU A 419 -5.91 8.00 -27.11
N VAL A 420 -5.71 9.25 -27.54
CA VAL A 420 -6.74 10.11 -28.16
C VAL A 420 -6.61 10.15 -29.69
N SER A 421 -5.40 9.88 -30.20
CA SER A 421 -5.10 9.71 -31.63
C SER A 421 -5.43 8.30 -32.11
#